data_AF-A0A8S9NSV8-F1
#
_entry.id   AF-A0A8S9NSV8-F1
#
_cell.length_a   1.000
_cell.length_b   1.000
_cell.length_c   1.000
_cell.angle_alpha   90.00
_cell.angle_beta   90.00
_cell.angle_gamma   90.00
#
_symmetry.space_group_name_H-M   'P 1'
#
loop_
_entity.id
_entity.type
_entity.pdbx_description
1 polymer ?
#
loop_
_entity_poly.entity_id
_entity_poly.type
_entity_poly.pdbx_seq_one_letter_code
_entity_poly.pdbx_strand_id
1 'polypeptide(L)'
;MWKLWKKKCEDESETLNWITVHTRMCPKCSKAVQKSDGCNLMTCICGQHFCWLCGGATGLSHTWTTIDGHSCGKFKEEKVRQMERAKRDLKRYTHYYHQYRSHTDSSKQEFKLRESVREKVASLSEKTHKSEQKWASNGADLLFRSRKVLSYTYVFAFYMFGEELFKDEMSDEEREMKKILFENLQQQLIGYIERLSKTLNQPFDYYSSDELEKMNDETMRFGIVVDNLCKEMYECIENELLGPTVAGHNHSIAPYRSEGIEKAIEFGADMV
;
A
#
# COMPACT_ATOMS: atom_id res chain seq x y z
N MET A 1 3.42 5.66 -12.01
CA MET A 1 3.35 5.14 -10.61
C MET A 1 3.10 3.63 -10.54
N TRP A 2 1.96 3.10 -11.00
CA TRP A 2 1.61 1.67 -10.79
C TRP A 2 2.62 0.65 -11.32
N LYS A 3 3.18 0.86 -12.52
CA LYS A 3 4.24 0.01 -13.08
C LYS A 3 5.49 -0.01 -12.19
N LEU A 4 5.86 1.14 -11.62
CA LEU A 4 7.00 1.27 -10.72
C LEU A 4 6.73 0.56 -9.39
N TRP A 5 5.51 0.71 -8.84
CA TRP A 5 5.12 0.03 -7.61
C TRP A 5 5.17 -1.49 -7.74
N LYS A 6 4.60 -2.04 -8.81
CA LYS A 6 4.65 -3.49 -9.08
C LYS A 6 6.08 -4.01 -9.12
N LYS A 7 6.93 -3.35 -9.90
CA LYS A 7 8.35 -3.70 -9.98
C LYS A 7 9.03 -3.61 -8.61
N LYS A 8 8.76 -2.56 -7.83
CA LYS A 8 9.31 -2.41 -6.47
C LYS A 8 8.85 -3.53 -5.53
N CYS A 9 7.59 -3.94 -5.61
CA CYS A 9 7.07 -5.08 -4.84
C CYS A 9 7.71 -6.42 -5.24
N GLU A 10 8.04 -6.60 -6.52
CA GLU A 10 8.79 -7.77 -7.01
C GLU A 10 10.25 -7.75 -6.51
N ASP A 11 10.88 -6.58 -6.57
CA ASP A 11 12.28 -6.38 -6.19
C ASP A 11 12.50 -6.41 -4.67
N GLU A 12 11.53 -5.99 -3.85
CA GLU A 12 11.68 -5.79 -2.39
C GLU A 12 10.96 -6.87 -1.54
N SER A 13 10.97 -8.12 -1.99
CA SER A 13 10.40 -9.25 -1.21
C SER A 13 10.90 -9.25 0.25
N GLU A 14 10.01 -9.57 1.21
CA GLU A 14 10.27 -9.54 2.67
C GLU A 14 11.54 -10.30 3.10
N THR A 15 11.98 -11.27 2.30
CA THR A 15 13.21 -12.05 2.50
C THR A 15 14.47 -11.21 2.25
N LEU A 16 14.46 -10.30 1.27
CA LEU A 16 15.60 -9.43 0.94
C LEU A 16 15.87 -8.39 2.04
N ASN A 17 14.83 -7.96 2.76
CA ASN A 17 14.96 -6.97 3.84
C ASN A 17 15.66 -7.52 5.09
N TRP A 18 15.36 -8.76 5.51
CA TRP A 18 16.10 -9.39 6.60
C TRP A 18 17.55 -9.71 6.22
N ILE A 19 17.75 -10.20 4.99
CA ILE A 19 19.05 -10.52 4.41
C ILE A 19 19.94 -9.27 4.35
N THR A 20 19.43 -8.12 3.88
CA THR A 20 20.26 -6.91 3.70
C THR A 20 20.79 -6.34 5.04
N VAL A 21 20.06 -6.53 6.13
CA VAL A 21 20.44 -6.05 7.46
C VAL A 21 21.41 -7.02 8.17
N HIS A 22 21.24 -8.33 7.99
CA HIS A 22 22.00 -9.36 8.74
C HIS A 22 23.03 -10.11 7.91
N THR A 23 23.13 -9.82 6.62
CA THR A 23 24.08 -10.45 5.69
C THR A 23 24.87 -9.42 4.89
N ARG A 24 25.99 -9.86 4.33
CA ARG A 24 26.80 -9.09 3.39
C ARG A 24 26.93 -9.85 2.08
N MET A 25 26.89 -9.14 0.97
CA MET A 25 27.01 -9.73 -0.36
C MET A 25 28.48 -9.97 -0.69
N CYS A 26 28.79 -11.16 -1.19
CA CYS A 26 30.13 -11.47 -1.69
C CYS A 26 30.46 -10.60 -2.92
N PRO A 27 31.62 -9.91 -2.96
CA PRO A 27 31.98 -9.05 -4.09
C PRO A 27 32.29 -9.81 -5.39
N LYS A 28 32.46 -11.14 -5.33
CA LYS A 28 32.75 -11.99 -6.50
C LYS A 28 31.49 -12.65 -7.07
N CYS A 29 30.66 -13.24 -6.23
CA CYS A 29 29.53 -14.06 -6.68
C CYS A 29 28.15 -13.54 -6.24
N SER A 30 28.10 -12.41 -5.52
CA SER A 30 26.88 -11.77 -5.03
C SER A 30 25.97 -12.68 -4.20
N LYS A 31 26.49 -13.76 -3.61
CA LYS A 31 25.74 -14.55 -2.63
C LYS A 31 25.79 -13.86 -1.27
N ALA A 32 24.65 -13.85 -0.57
CA ALA A 32 24.54 -13.36 0.79
C ALA A 32 25.33 -14.26 1.75
N VAL A 33 26.11 -13.64 2.63
CA VAL A 33 26.93 -14.30 3.65
C VAL A 33 26.49 -13.74 5.01
N GLN A 34 26.14 -14.61 5.95
CA GLN A 34 25.86 -14.22 7.33
C GLN A 34 27.14 -14.29 8.17
N LYS A 35 27.29 -13.39 9.14
CA LYS A 35 28.42 -13.41 10.06
C LYS A 35 28.18 -14.44 11.17
N SER A 36 29.05 -15.45 11.27
CA SER A 36 28.99 -16.51 12.30
C SER A 36 29.75 -16.15 13.57
N ASP A 37 30.86 -15.40 13.45
CA ASP A 37 31.84 -15.17 14.52
C ASP A 37 32.25 -13.71 14.62
N GLY A 38 33.10 -13.35 15.59
CA GLY A 38 33.55 -11.97 15.80
C GLY A 38 34.40 -11.36 14.67
N CYS A 39 35.03 -12.19 13.82
CA CYS A 39 35.98 -11.72 12.81
C CYS A 39 35.30 -10.94 11.67
N ASN A 40 35.90 -9.81 11.26
CA ASN A 40 35.42 -9.00 10.13
C ASN A 40 36.00 -9.44 8.78
N LEU A 41 36.96 -10.35 8.75
CA LEU A 41 37.41 -11.00 7.52
C LEU A 41 36.53 -12.22 7.27
N MET A 42 35.69 -12.15 6.25
CA MET A 42 34.75 -13.21 5.91
C MET A 42 35.21 -13.95 4.65
N THR A 43 34.95 -15.25 4.62
CA THR A 43 35.22 -16.09 3.45
C THR A 43 33.89 -16.56 2.88
N CYS A 44 33.61 -16.21 1.63
CA CYS A 44 32.44 -16.74 0.94
C CYS A 44 32.67 -18.21 0.54
N ILE A 45 31.60 -18.99 0.40
CA ILE A 45 31.62 -20.35 -0.16
C ILE A 45 32.24 -20.44 -1.57
N CYS A 46 32.35 -19.33 -2.29
CA CYS A 46 33.04 -19.27 -3.59
C CYS A 46 34.57 -19.08 -3.47
N GLY A 47 35.10 -19.04 -2.25
CA GLY A 47 36.52 -18.82 -1.95
C GLY A 47 36.97 -17.36 -1.91
N GLN A 48 36.07 -16.39 -2.15
CA GLN A 48 36.44 -14.97 -2.06
C GLN A 48 36.47 -14.49 -0.60
N HIS A 49 37.61 -13.91 -0.20
CA HIS A 49 37.74 -13.19 1.06
C HIS A 49 37.30 -11.74 0.92
N PHE A 50 36.58 -11.22 1.90
CA PHE A 50 36.11 -9.85 1.89
C PHE A 50 35.92 -9.30 3.30
N CYS A 51 35.96 -7.98 3.42
CA CYS A 51 35.70 -7.30 4.69
C CYS A 51 34.20 -7.19 4.95
N TRP A 52 33.72 -7.71 6.09
CA TRP A 52 32.34 -7.61 6.56
C TRP A 52 31.86 -6.15 6.70
N LEU A 53 32.75 -5.26 7.16
CA LEU A 53 32.38 -3.88 7.45
C LEU A 53 32.06 -3.07 6.19
N CYS A 54 32.78 -3.29 5.09
CA CYS A 54 32.60 -2.51 3.87
C CYS A 54 32.26 -3.31 2.61
N GLY A 55 32.21 -4.65 2.68
CA GLY A 55 31.92 -5.54 1.54
C GLY A 55 33.03 -5.63 0.48
N GLY A 56 34.19 -5.00 0.71
CA GLY A 56 35.28 -4.95 -0.27
C GLY A 56 36.08 -6.26 -0.31
N ALA A 57 36.53 -6.66 -1.50
CA ALA A 57 37.42 -7.81 -1.67
C ALA A 57 38.75 -7.59 -0.93
N THR A 58 39.26 -8.64 -0.29
CA THR A 58 40.50 -8.61 0.49
C THR A 58 41.37 -9.85 0.22
N GLY A 59 42.62 -9.81 0.69
CA GLY A 59 43.45 -11.01 0.83
C GLY A 59 43.15 -11.80 2.12
N LEU A 60 43.91 -12.87 2.34
CA LEU A 60 43.85 -13.74 3.53
C LEU A 60 44.54 -13.12 4.77
N SER A 61 45.57 -12.31 4.55
CA SER A 61 46.43 -11.81 5.62
C SER A 61 45.77 -10.68 6.40
N HIS A 62 45.71 -10.80 7.71
CA HIS A 62 45.21 -9.78 8.62
C HIS A 62 45.89 -9.88 10.00
N THR A 63 45.96 -8.76 10.70
CA THR A 63 46.32 -8.68 12.12
C THR A 63 45.06 -8.50 12.97
N TRP A 64 45.20 -8.40 14.29
CA TRP A 64 44.08 -8.09 15.18
C TRP A 64 43.42 -6.73 14.86
N THR A 65 44.13 -5.81 14.21
CA THR A 65 43.68 -4.43 13.98
C THR A 65 43.48 -4.05 12.51
N THR A 66 44.06 -4.79 11.55
CA THR A 66 44.03 -4.43 10.11
C THR A 66 43.95 -5.65 9.19
N ILE A 67 43.35 -5.50 8.02
CA ILE A 67 43.42 -6.49 6.93
C ILE A 67 44.45 -5.97 5.91
N ASP A 68 45.40 -6.81 5.50
CA ASP A 68 46.49 -6.38 4.61
C ASP A 68 45.96 -5.97 3.24
N GLY A 69 46.45 -4.83 2.74
CA GLY A 69 46.00 -4.23 1.48
C GLY A 69 44.59 -3.62 1.54
N HIS A 70 43.97 -3.52 2.71
CA HIS A 70 42.60 -3.05 2.87
C HIS A 70 42.45 -1.96 3.94
N SER A 71 42.13 -0.74 3.50
CA SER A 71 41.84 0.39 4.39
C SER A 71 40.34 0.70 4.39
N CYS A 72 39.57 0.03 5.26
CA CYS A 72 38.22 0.45 5.65
C CYS A 72 38.22 0.95 7.11
N GLY A 73 37.38 1.93 7.44
CA GLY A 73 37.27 2.43 8.82
C GLY A 73 37.49 3.94 8.98
N LYS A 74 37.97 4.65 7.95
CA LYS A 74 37.87 6.11 7.91
C LYS A 74 36.40 6.50 7.89
N PHE A 75 35.99 7.33 8.84
CA PHE A 75 34.65 7.91 8.86
C PHE A 75 34.44 8.68 7.56
N LYS A 76 33.42 8.27 6.80
CA LYS A 76 33.00 8.97 5.59
C LYS A 76 31.58 9.45 5.86
N GLU A 77 31.44 10.75 6.12
CA GLU A 77 30.13 11.39 6.32
C GLU A 77 29.14 11.01 5.22
N GLU A 78 29.61 10.96 3.98
CA GLU A 78 28.80 10.57 2.82
C GLU A 78 28.21 9.14 2.96
N LYS A 79 29.01 8.16 3.42
CA LYS A 79 28.53 6.78 3.61
C LYS A 79 27.49 6.68 4.73
N VAL A 80 27.66 7.46 5.80
CA VAL A 80 26.66 7.55 6.88
C VAL A 80 25.38 8.18 6.35
N ARG A 81 25.47 9.31 5.63
CA ARG A 81 24.31 9.96 5.00
C ARG A 81 23.61 9.05 3.98
N GLN A 82 24.35 8.23 3.24
CA GLN A 82 23.79 7.24 2.31
C GLN A 82 23.06 6.12 3.06
N MET A 83 23.66 5.58 4.13
CA MET A 83 23.03 4.52 4.93
C MET A 83 21.76 5.02 5.64
N GLU A 84 21.79 6.23 6.21
CA GLU A 84 20.62 6.84 6.84
C GLU A 84 19.50 7.12 5.83
N ARG A 85 19.85 7.56 4.61
CA ARG A 85 18.89 7.68 3.51
C ARG A 85 18.27 6.33 3.14
N ALA A 86 19.09 5.32 2.87
CA ALA A 86 18.62 3.97 2.55
C ALA A 86 17.70 3.39 3.65
N LYS A 87 18.04 3.62 4.92
CA LYS A 87 17.20 3.20 6.06
C LYS A 87 15.88 3.95 6.12
N ARG A 88 15.87 5.26 5.83
CA ARG A 88 14.66 6.08 5.77
C ARG A 88 13.74 5.61 4.64
N ASP A 89 14.31 5.40 3.46
CA ASP A 89 13.57 4.97 2.26
C ASP A 89 12.96 3.58 2.48
N LEU A 90 13.71 2.67 3.10
CA LEU A 90 13.22 1.33 3.44
C LEU A 90 12.07 1.38 4.44
N LYS A 91 12.19 2.17 5.52
CA LYS A 91 11.11 2.34 6.51
C LYS A 91 9.86 2.91 5.85
N ARG A 92 10.04 3.92 5.00
CA ARG A 92 8.97 4.56 4.24
C ARG A 92 8.27 3.56 3.33
N TYR A 93 9.02 2.82 2.51
CA TYR A 93 8.45 1.77 1.66
C TYR A 93 7.66 0.75 2.47
N THR A 94 8.27 0.22 3.54
CA THR A 94 7.64 -0.82 4.39
C THR A 94 6.30 -0.35 4.93
N HIS A 95 6.21 0.91 5.38
CA HIS A 95 4.97 1.51 5.86
C HIS A 95 3.88 1.49 4.77
N TYR A 96 4.15 2.11 3.61
CA TYR A 96 3.15 2.19 2.54
C TYR A 96 2.80 0.81 1.95
N TYR A 97 3.78 -0.10 1.89
CA TYR A 97 3.58 -1.47 1.43
C TYR A 97 2.65 -2.26 2.36
N HIS A 98 2.86 -2.20 3.67
CA HIS A 98 1.98 -2.87 4.63
C HIS A 98 0.54 -2.35 4.54
N GLN A 99 0.34 -1.04 4.43
CA GLN A 99 -0.99 -0.46 4.29
C GLN A 99 -1.66 -0.88 2.97
N TYR A 100 -0.95 -0.77 1.85
CA TYR A 100 -1.41 -1.22 0.54
C TYR A 100 -1.81 -2.71 0.56
N ARG A 101 -0.94 -3.57 1.11
CA ARG A 101 -1.15 -5.02 1.17
C ARG A 101 -2.32 -5.37 2.07
N SER A 102 -2.40 -4.77 3.26
CA SER A 102 -3.50 -4.96 4.21
C SER A 102 -4.86 -4.70 3.55
N HIS A 103 -5.03 -3.53 2.92
CA HIS A 103 -6.30 -3.22 2.25
C HIS A 103 -6.56 -4.07 1.01
N THR A 104 -5.52 -4.47 0.27
CA THR A 104 -5.66 -5.40 -0.85
C THR A 104 -6.14 -6.78 -0.38
N ASP A 105 -5.64 -7.25 0.75
CA ASP A 105 -6.05 -8.53 1.35
C ASP A 105 -7.47 -8.44 1.94
N SER A 106 -7.84 -7.33 2.59
CA SER A 106 -9.23 -7.07 3.01
C SER A 106 -10.19 -7.04 1.81
N SER A 107 -9.79 -6.45 0.68
CA SER A 107 -10.61 -6.45 -0.54
C SER A 107 -10.89 -7.86 -1.08
N LYS A 108 -9.95 -8.80 -0.93
CA LYS A 108 -10.19 -10.22 -1.27
C LYS A 108 -11.21 -10.87 -0.34
N GLN A 109 -11.24 -10.49 0.93
CA GLN A 109 -12.24 -10.98 1.88
C GLN A 109 -13.62 -10.37 1.59
N GLU A 110 -13.67 -9.10 1.23
CA GLU A 110 -14.90 -8.40 0.83
C GLU A 110 -15.51 -8.98 -0.44
N PHE A 111 -14.70 -9.51 -1.36
CA PHE A 111 -15.21 -10.29 -2.49
C PHE A 111 -16.04 -11.50 -2.03
N LYS A 112 -15.58 -12.24 -1.02
CA LYS A 112 -16.33 -13.36 -0.43
C LYS A 112 -17.55 -12.88 0.34
N LEU A 113 -17.42 -11.76 1.06
CA LEU A 113 -18.53 -11.13 1.78
C LEU A 113 -19.67 -10.77 0.83
N ARG A 114 -19.38 -10.23 -0.37
CA ARG A 114 -20.41 -9.90 -1.37
C ARG A 114 -21.26 -11.12 -1.73
N GLU A 115 -20.65 -12.28 -1.94
CA GLU A 115 -21.39 -13.52 -2.22
C GLU A 115 -22.23 -13.95 -1.02
N SER A 116 -21.65 -13.93 0.20
CA SER A 116 -22.39 -14.24 1.43
C SER A 116 -23.58 -13.28 1.67
N VAL A 117 -23.41 -11.99 1.40
CA VAL A 117 -24.48 -10.99 1.50
C VAL A 117 -25.59 -11.28 0.50
N ARG A 118 -25.27 -11.66 -0.75
CA ARG A 118 -26.28 -12.06 -1.74
C ARG A 118 -27.08 -13.29 -1.29
N GLU A 119 -26.41 -14.29 -0.72
CA GLU A 119 -27.07 -15.49 -0.17
C GLU A 119 -28.01 -15.12 0.98
N LYS A 120 -27.55 -14.29 1.93
CA LYS A 120 -28.37 -13.80 3.05
C LYS A 120 -29.59 -13.03 2.54
N VAL A 121 -29.41 -12.11 1.60
CA VAL A 121 -30.51 -11.36 0.96
C VAL A 121 -31.49 -12.30 0.27
N ALA A 122 -31.02 -13.33 -0.44
CA ALA A 122 -31.90 -14.31 -1.07
C ALA A 122 -32.80 -15.03 -0.04
N SER A 123 -32.22 -15.46 1.10
CA SER A 123 -32.99 -16.10 2.18
C SER A 123 -34.01 -15.18 2.86
N LEU A 124 -33.73 -13.87 2.91
CA LEU A 124 -34.66 -12.87 3.45
C LEU A 124 -35.77 -12.50 2.46
N SER A 125 -35.52 -12.61 1.15
CA SER A 125 -36.51 -12.27 0.11
C SER A 125 -37.71 -13.21 0.05
N GLU A 126 -37.67 -14.36 0.74
CA GLU A 126 -38.84 -15.20 0.99
C GLU A 126 -39.80 -14.59 2.03
N LYS A 127 -39.33 -13.62 2.83
CA LYS A 127 -40.06 -12.99 3.94
C LYS A 127 -40.46 -11.52 3.69
N THR A 128 -39.75 -10.80 2.82
CA THR A 128 -39.96 -9.37 2.51
C THR A 128 -39.70 -9.05 1.03
N HIS A 129 -40.11 -7.87 0.56
CA HIS A 129 -39.96 -7.48 -0.84
C HIS A 129 -38.49 -7.28 -1.25
N LYS A 130 -38.09 -7.81 -2.42
CA LYS A 130 -36.72 -7.69 -2.97
C LYS A 130 -36.17 -6.25 -3.06
N SER A 131 -37.02 -5.25 -3.22
CA SER A 131 -36.60 -3.84 -3.30
C SER A 131 -36.06 -3.31 -1.96
N GLU A 132 -36.54 -3.83 -0.84
CA GLU A 132 -36.21 -3.37 0.51
C GLU A 132 -34.87 -3.91 1.02
N GLN A 133 -34.22 -4.81 0.26
CA GLN A 133 -32.97 -5.47 0.66
C GLN A 133 -31.78 -5.11 -0.24
N LYS A 134 -31.98 -4.21 -1.23
CA LYS A 134 -30.91 -3.76 -2.13
C LYS A 134 -29.78 -3.04 -1.39
N TRP A 135 -30.07 -2.42 -0.25
CA TRP A 135 -29.09 -1.69 0.56
C TRP A 135 -27.89 -2.56 0.95
N ALA A 136 -28.10 -3.85 1.24
CA ALA A 136 -27.04 -4.75 1.69
C ALA A 136 -26.08 -5.08 0.53
N SER A 137 -26.65 -5.40 -0.64
CA SER A 137 -25.86 -5.69 -1.85
C SER A 137 -25.12 -4.44 -2.33
N ASN A 138 -25.81 -3.29 -2.41
CA ASN A 138 -25.21 -2.01 -2.80
C ASN A 138 -24.10 -1.59 -1.80
N GLY A 139 -24.34 -1.79 -0.50
CA GLY A 139 -23.36 -1.52 0.54
C GLY A 139 -22.10 -2.39 0.40
N ALA A 140 -22.26 -3.68 0.09
CA ALA A 140 -21.14 -4.59 -0.12
C ALA A 140 -20.34 -4.27 -1.41
N ASP A 141 -21.02 -3.83 -2.46
CA ASP A 141 -20.41 -3.40 -3.72
C ASP A 141 -19.62 -2.09 -3.54
N LEU A 142 -20.19 -1.12 -2.83
CA LEU A 142 -19.52 0.11 -2.43
C LEU A 142 -18.29 -0.19 -1.56
N LEU A 143 -18.43 -1.02 -0.52
CA LEU A 143 -17.35 -1.40 0.38
C LEU A 143 -16.14 -1.95 -0.40
N PHE A 144 -16.39 -2.93 -1.28
CA PHE A 144 -15.36 -3.56 -2.10
C PHE A 144 -14.62 -2.55 -3.00
N ARG A 145 -15.36 -1.62 -3.62
CA ARG A 145 -14.78 -0.55 -4.45
C ARG A 145 -13.94 0.41 -3.64
N SER A 146 -14.49 0.91 -2.54
CA SER A 146 -13.83 1.90 -1.69
C SER A 146 -12.55 1.33 -1.07
N ARG A 147 -12.51 0.03 -0.76
CA ARG A 147 -11.29 -0.65 -0.32
C ARG A 147 -10.19 -0.69 -1.39
N LYS A 148 -10.56 -0.93 -2.65
CA LYS A 148 -9.62 -0.86 -3.78
C LYS A 148 -9.09 0.56 -3.96
N VAL A 149 -9.96 1.57 -3.97
CA VAL A 149 -9.58 2.98 -4.03
C VAL A 149 -8.58 3.29 -2.91
N LEU A 150 -8.92 2.95 -1.67
CA LEU A 150 -8.07 3.15 -0.50
C LEU A 150 -6.70 2.47 -0.66
N SER A 151 -6.63 1.23 -1.16
CA SER A 151 -5.33 0.57 -1.39
C SER A 151 -4.44 1.38 -2.35
N TYR A 152 -5.03 1.96 -3.41
CA TYR A 152 -4.29 2.74 -4.39
C TYR A 152 -3.87 4.11 -3.86
N THR A 153 -4.60 4.69 -2.91
CA THR A 153 -4.20 5.96 -2.28
C THR A 153 -2.83 5.88 -1.59
N TYR A 154 -2.48 4.73 -0.98
CA TYR A 154 -1.16 4.54 -0.37
C TYR A 154 -0.03 4.47 -1.39
N VAL A 155 -0.26 3.80 -2.53
CA VAL A 155 0.71 3.77 -3.61
C VAL A 155 0.91 5.15 -4.22
N PHE A 156 -0.18 5.89 -4.38
CA PHE A 156 -0.14 7.27 -4.85
C PHE A 156 0.65 8.16 -3.87
N ALA A 157 0.32 8.15 -2.57
CA ALA A 157 1.01 8.93 -1.55
C ALA A 157 2.52 8.65 -1.48
N PHE A 158 2.92 7.37 -1.63
CA PHE A 158 4.32 6.98 -1.68
C PHE A 158 5.09 7.71 -2.80
N TYR A 159 4.48 7.91 -3.97
CA TYR A 159 5.16 8.63 -5.05
C TYR A 159 4.97 10.14 -4.99
N MET A 160 3.76 10.60 -4.67
CA MET A 160 3.39 12.01 -4.67
C MET A 160 4.19 12.81 -3.64
N PHE A 161 4.32 12.26 -2.43
CA PHE A 161 5.03 12.91 -1.32
C PHE A 161 6.45 12.35 -1.15
N GLY A 162 6.99 11.76 -2.23
CA GLY A 162 8.32 11.17 -2.26
C GLY A 162 9.34 12.00 -3.01
N GLU A 163 10.60 11.60 -2.88
CA GLU A 163 11.71 12.22 -3.60
C GLU A 163 11.87 11.65 -5.03
N GLU A 164 11.09 10.63 -5.41
CA GLU A 164 11.32 9.85 -6.62
C GLU A 164 10.71 10.45 -7.90
N LEU A 165 9.52 11.08 -7.83
CA LEU A 165 8.78 11.54 -9.02
C LEU A 165 8.39 13.01 -8.98
N PHE A 166 8.00 13.55 -7.82
CA PHE A 166 7.42 14.90 -7.71
C PHE A 166 8.22 15.79 -6.77
N LYS A 167 9.53 15.52 -6.59
CA LYS A 167 10.38 16.26 -5.64
C LYS A 167 10.44 17.76 -5.96
N ASP A 168 10.56 18.09 -7.25
CA ASP A 168 10.79 19.46 -7.70
C ASP A 168 9.50 20.20 -8.11
N GLU A 169 8.33 19.56 -7.97
CA GLU A 169 7.03 20.08 -8.40
C GLU A 169 6.30 20.95 -7.36
N MET A 170 6.78 20.96 -6.10
CA MET A 170 6.18 21.72 -5.00
C MET A 170 7.21 22.03 -3.91
N SER A 171 7.03 23.14 -3.19
CA SER A 171 7.89 23.47 -2.04
C SER A 171 7.72 22.44 -0.91
N ASP A 172 8.68 22.41 0.02
CA ASP A 172 8.60 21.52 1.19
C ASP A 172 7.37 21.85 2.07
N GLU A 173 7.03 23.14 2.20
CA GLU A 173 5.84 23.58 2.94
C GLU A 173 4.54 23.17 2.24
N GLU A 174 4.44 23.39 0.92
CA GLU A 174 3.27 22.97 0.13
C GLU A 174 3.09 21.46 0.17
N ARG A 175 4.19 20.71 0.06
CA ARG A 175 4.19 19.25 0.15
C ARG A 175 3.62 18.77 1.47
N GLU A 176 4.09 19.33 2.57
CA GLU A 176 3.64 18.92 3.91
C GLU A 176 2.16 19.27 4.13
N MET A 177 1.71 20.47 3.71
CA MET A 177 0.30 20.85 3.81
C MET A 177 -0.60 19.92 2.99
N LYS A 178 -0.23 19.66 1.72
CA LYS A 178 -0.98 18.78 0.81
C LYS A 178 -0.99 17.33 1.31
N LYS A 179 0.11 16.87 1.90
CA LYS A 179 0.21 15.54 2.51
C LYS A 179 -0.72 15.41 3.71
N ILE A 180 -0.72 16.38 4.63
CA ILE A 180 -1.61 16.37 5.81
C ILE A 180 -3.08 16.34 5.36
N LEU A 181 -3.47 17.16 4.38
CA LEU A 181 -4.82 17.15 3.83
C LEU A 181 -5.20 15.77 3.28
N PHE A 182 -4.33 15.19 2.45
CA PHE A 182 -4.55 13.88 1.84
C PHE A 182 -4.64 12.75 2.88
N GLU A 183 -3.71 12.71 3.83
CA GLU A 183 -3.68 11.69 4.88
C GLU A 183 -4.91 11.81 5.81
N ASN A 184 -5.39 13.02 6.10
CA ASN A 184 -6.64 13.23 6.84
C ASN A 184 -7.86 12.67 6.09
N LEU A 185 -7.94 12.86 4.78
CA LEU A 185 -8.99 12.26 3.95
C LEU A 185 -8.88 10.73 3.95
N GLN A 186 -7.67 10.17 3.86
CA GLN A 186 -7.45 8.72 3.96
C GLN A 186 -7.94 8.17 5.30
N GLN A 187 -7.60 8.81 6.42
CA GLN A 187 -8.00 8.35 7.75
C GLN A 187 -9.52 8.35 7.94
N GLN A 188 -10.20 9.40 7.47
CA GLN A 188 -11.67 9.45 7.49
C GLN A 188 -12.27 8.33 6.66
N LEU A 189 -11.75 8.12 5.44
CA LEU A 189 -12.22 7.07 4.54
C LEU A 189 -12.04 5.68 5.17
N ILE A 190 -10.88 5.40 5.78
CA ILE A 190 -10.62 4.16 6.51
C ILE A 190 -11.67 3.95 7.60
N GLY A 191 -11.88 4.95 8.46
CA GLY A 191 -12.80 4.84 9.59
C GLY A 191 -14.23 4.49 9.18
N TYR A 192 -14.74 5.10 8.11
CA TYR A 192 -16.09 4.80 7.61
C TYR A 192 -16.17 3.49 6.83
N ILE A 193 -15.13 3.12 6.07
CA ILE A 193 -15.03 1.81 5.43
C ILE A 193 -15.07 0.69 6.49
N GLU A 194 -14.34 0.82 7.60
CA GLU A 194 -14.36 -0.22 8.65
C GLU A 194 -15.70 -0.32 9.36
N ARG A 195 -16.40 0.81 9.56
CA ARG A 195 -17.77 0.80 10.10
C ARG A 195 -18.73 0.08 9.16
N LEU A 196 -18.67 0.39 7.86
CA LEU A 196 -19.50 -0.26 6.84
C LEU A 196 -19.20 -1.76 6.76
N SER A 197 -17.91 -2.13 6.75
CA SER A 197 -17.46 -3.53 6.80
C SER A 197 -18.00 -4.26 8.03
N LYS A 198 -17.88 -3.66 9.22
CA LYS A 198 -18.40 -4.24 10.47
C LYS A 198 -19.91 -4.45 10.40
N THR A 199 -20.66 -3.46 9.93
CA THR A 199 -22.12 -3.55 9.80
C THR A 199 -22.50 -4.70 8.85
N LEU A 200 -21.91 -4.77 7.65
CA LEU A 200 -22.25 -5.81 6.66
C LEU A 200 -21.83 -7.24 7.04
N ASN A 201 -20.84 -7.39 7.92
CA ASN A 201 -20.41 -8.71 8.42
C ASN A 201 -21.35 -9.29 9.49
N GLN A 202 -22.37 -8.55 9.95
CA GLN A 202 -23.31 -9.04 10.95
C GLN A 202 -24.18 -10.21 10.44
N PRO A 203 -24.70 -11.07 11.34
CA PRO A 203 -25.58 -12.18 11.01
C PRO A 203 -27.04 -11.70 10.83
N PHE A 204 -27.26 -10.76 9.90
CA PHE A 204 -28.55 -10.09 9.70
C PHE A 204 -29.65 -10.99 9.10
N ASP A 205 -29.29 -12.17 8.64
CA ASP A 205 -30.20 -13.25 8.25
C ASP A 205 -31.07 -13.77 9.42
N TYR A 206 -30.67 -13.49 10.65
CA TYR A 206 -31.43 -13.83 11.87
C TYR A 206 -32.14 -12.64 12.52
N TYR A 207 -32.06 -11.45 11.93
CA TYR A 207 -32.58 -10.23 12.53
C TYR A 207 -34.11 -10.12 12.40
N SER A 208 -34.72 -9.46 13.37
CA SER A 208 -36.10 -9.00 13.29
C SER A 208 -36.24 -7.84 12.28
N SER A 209 -37.49 -7.50 11.92
CA SER A 209 -37.75 -6.40 10.98
C SER A 209 -37.17 -5.07 11.48
N ASP A 210 -37.34 -4.76 12.76
CA ASP A 210 -36.85 -3.51 13.36
C ASP A 210 -35.31 -3.44 13.40
N GLU A 211 -34.64 -4.58 13.56
CA GLU A 211 -33.18 -4.67 13.52
C GLU A 211 -32.64 -4.52 12.09
N LEU A 212 -33.34 -5.08 11.09
CA LEU A 212 -33.03 -4.91 9.68
C LEU A 212 -33.20 -3.46 9.23
N GLU A 213 -34.23 -2.77 9.69
CA GLU A 213 -34.46 -1.36 9.39
C GLU A 213 -33.33 -0.48 9.95
N LYS A 214 -32.92 -0.70 11.20
CA LYS A 214 -31.78 0.00 11.79
C LYS A 214 -30.48 -0.26 11.03
N MET A 215 -30.24 -1.51 10.65
CA MET A 215 -29.04 -1.89 9.89
C MET A 215 -29.03 -1.28 8.48
N ASN A 216 -30.20 -1.19 7.83
CA ASN A 216 -30.37 -0.48 6.56
C ASN A 216 -29.99 0.99 6.70
N ASP A 217 -30.56 1.69 7.69
CA ASP A 217 -30.27 3.11 7.94
C ASP A 217 -28.78 3.37 8.21
N GLU A 218 -28.15 2.52 9.04
CA GLU A 218 -26.72 2.60 9.29
C GLU A 218 -25.89 2.38 8.02
N THR A 219 -26.24 1.37 7.23
CA THR A 219 -25.54 1.02 5.99
C THR A 219 -25.65 2.15 4.97
N MET A 220 -26.85 2.72 4.80
CA MET A 220 -27.09 3.85 3.90
C MET A 220 -26.32 5.09 4.35
N ARG A 221 -26.38 5.42 5.64
CA ARG A 221 -25.66 6.58 6.20
C ARG A 221 -24.15 6.45 6.02
N PHE A 222 -23.57 5.30 6.37
CA PHE A 222 -22.13 5.07 6.15
C PHE A 222 -21.79 5.04 4.67
N GLY A 223 -22.63 4.43 3.84
CA GLY A 223 -22.44 4.36 2.39
C GLY A 223 -22.35 5.73 1.74
N ILE A 224 -23.27 6.64 2.05
CA ILE A 224 -23.23 8.03 1.52
C ILE A 224 -21.92 8.72 1.90
N VAL A 225 -21.48 8.59 3.16
CA VAL A 225 -20.21 9.21 3.61
C VAL A 225 -19.01 8.58 2.92
N VAL A 226 -18.96 7.26 2.80
CA VAL A 226 -17.87 6.55 2.10
C VAL A 226 -17.79 6.97 0.63
N ASP A 227 -18.93 7.06 -0.06
CA ASP A 227 -18.99 7.44 -1.47
C ASP A 227 -18.51 8.89 -1.67
N ASN A 228 -18.98 9.81 -0.82
CA ASN A 228 -18.53 11.20 -0.83
C ASN A 228 -17.02 11.31 -0.56
N LEU A 229 -16.49 10.60 0.44
CA LEU A 229 -15.05 10.60 0.74
C LEU A 229 -14.22 10.01 -0.42
N CYS A 230 -14.74 9.02 -1.16
CA CYS A 230 -14.07 8.52 -2.37
C CYS A 230 -14.03 9.58 -3.48
N LYS A 231 -15.11 10.36 -3.63
CA LYS A 231 -15.18 11.48 -4.57
C LYS A 231 -14.24 12.61 -4.17
N GLU A 232 -14.24 13.02 -2.91
CA GLU A 232 -13.32 14.03 -2.37
C GLU A 232 -11.86 13.60 -2.52
N MET A 233 -11.56 12.31 -2.30
CA MET A 233 -10.23 11.74 -2.54
C MET A 233 -9.83 11.88 -4.01
N TYR A 234 -10.73 11.58 -4.94
CA TYR A 234 -10.50 11.77 -6.37
C TYR A 234 -10.25 13.24 -6.71
N GLU A 235 -11.09 14.15 -6.23
CA GLU A 235 -10.96 15.60 -6.49
C GLU A 235 -9.68 16.17 -5.90
N CYS A 236 -9.27 15.72 -4.71
CA CYS A 236 -7.99 16.07 -4.11
C CYS A 236 -6.82 15.62 -4.99
N ILE A 237 -6.85 14.38 -5.50
CA ILE A 237 -5.80 13.88 -6.39
C ILE A 237 -5.76 14.65 -7.70
N GLU A 238 -6.89 14.81 -8.38
CA GLU A 238 -6.95 15.41 -9.72
C GLU A 238 -6.68 16.92 -9.68
N ASN A 239 -7.28 17.66 -8.74
CA ASN A 239 -7.25 19.12 -8.74
C ASN A 239 -6.11 19.71 -7.89
N GLU A 240 -5.86 19.14 -6.71
CA GLU A 240 -4.91 19.72 -5.75
C GLU A 240 -3.49 19.15 -5.93
N LEU A 241 -3.37 17.87 -6.30
CA LEU A 241 -2.09 17.17 -6.37
C LEU A 241 -1.56 17.01 -7.80
N LEU A 242 -2.44 16.66 -8.74
CA LEU A 242 -2.10 16.46 -10.15
C LEU A 242 -2.59 17.58 -11.07
N GLY A 243 -3.28 18.59 -10.52
CA GLY A 243 -3.72 19.79 -11.23
C GLY A 243 -2.54 20.48 -11.94
N PRO A 244 -2.79 21.45 -12.84
CA PRO A 244 -1.81 21.93 -13.83
C PRO A 244 -0.44 22.19 -13.18
N THR A 245 0.41 21.18 -13.25
CA THR A 245 1.73 21.19 -12.65
C THR A 245 2.57 22.12 -13.50
N VAL A 246 3.52 22.82 -12.87
CA VAL A 246 4.31 23.90 -13.47
C VAL A 246 5.06 23.43 -14.74
N ALA A 247 5.21 22.10 -14.92
CA ALA A 247 5.80 21.44 -16.08
C ALA A 247 4.86 21.19 -17.29
N GLY A 248 3.58 21.58 -17.26
CA GLY A 248 2.67 21.46 -18.40
C GLY A 248 2.31 20.01 -18.79
N HIS A 249 2.41 19.07 -17.84
CA HIS A 249 2.01 17.68 -18.04
C HIS A 249 0.57 17.49 -17.59
N ASN A 250 -0.33 17.25 -18.55
CA ASN A 250 -1.71 16.88 -18.22
C ASN A 250 -1.74 15.44 -17.70
N HIS A 251 -1.70 15.31 -16.39
CA HIS A 251 -2.09 14.08 -15.72
C HIS A 251 -3.62 14.03 -15.69
N SER A 252 -4.19 12.91 -16.10
CA SER A 252 -5.63 12.66 -15.97
C SER A 252 -5.80 11.28 -15.36
N ILE A 253 -6.53 11.21 -14.25
CA ILE A 253 -6.97 9.94 -13.68
C ILE A 253 -8.43 9.65 -14.04
N ALA A 254 -8.79 8.37 -14.08
CA ALA A 254 -10.15 7.99 -14.45
C ALA A 254 -11.16 8.56 -13.44
N PRO A 255 -12.26 9.20 -13.88
CA PRO A 255 -13.20 9.84 -12.99
C PRO A 255 -13.86 8.85 -12.04
N TYR A 256 -13.99 9.25 -10.77
CA TYR A 256 -14.75 8.46 -9.80
C TYR A 256 -16.22 8.40 -10.20
N ARG A 257 -16.80 7.18 -10.17
CA ARG A 257 -18.21 6.93 -10.45
C ARG A 257 -18.83 6.07 -9.35
N SER A 258 -19.84 6.60 -8.68
CA SER A 258 -20.54 5.98 -7.56
C SER A 258 -21.24 4.66 -7.88
N GLU A 259 -21.44 4.31 -9.16
CA GLU A 259 -22.03 3.03 -9.64
C GLU A 259 -21.11 2.34 -10.68
N GLY A 260 -19.83 2.70 -10.73
CA GLY A 260 -18.96 2.36 -11.87
C GLY A 260 -18.76 0.87 -12.14
N ILE A 261 -18.80 0.00 -11.12
CA ILE A 261 -18.66 -1.46 -11.30
C ILE A 261 -19.97 -2.11 -11.75
N GLU A 262 -21.12 -1.65 -11.25
CA GLU A 262 -22.44 -2.18 -11.60
C GLU A 262 -22.75 -1.92 -13.08
N LYS A 263 -22.45 -0.71 -13.57
CA LYS A 263 -22.60 -0.37 -15.00
C LYS A 263 -21.59 -1.07 -15.90
N ALA A 264 -20.39 -1.38 -15.42
CA ALA A 264 -19.41 -2.12 -16.23
C ALA A 264 -19.84 -3.57 -16.51
N ILE A 265 -20.65 -4.17 -15.62
CA ILE A 265 -21.27 -5.48 -15.84
C ILE A 265 -22.41 -5.36 -16.86
N GLU A 266 -23.21 -4.28 -16.81
CA GLU A 266 -24.25 -4.00 -17.82
C GLU A 266 -23.65 -3.79 -19.22
N PHE A 267 -22.56 -3.04 -19.36
CA PHE A 267 -21.86 -2.86 -20.65
C PHE A 267 -21.05 -4.10 -21.10
N GLY A 268 -20.79 -5.05 -20.21
CA GLY A 268 -20.12 -6.31 -20.54
C GLY A 268 -21.07 -7.39 -21.07
N ALA A 269 -22.39 -7.24 -20.86
CA ALA A 269 -23.41 -8.15 -21.35
C ALA A 269 -23.77 -7.92 -22.83
N ASP A 270 -23.48 -6.73 -23.37
CA ASP A 270 -23.74 -6.35 -24.76
C ASP A 270 -22.57 -6.69 -25.72
N MET A 271 -21.53 -7.39 -25.24
CA MET A 271 -20.37 -7.81 -26.05
C MET A 271 -20.15 -9.33 -26.07
N VAL A 272 -21.23 -10.12 -26.13
CA VAL A 272 -21.19 -11.54 -26.52
C VAL A 272 -21.60 -11.70 -27.97
#